data_AF-A0A6J2XD97-F1
#
_entry.id   AF-A0A6J2XD97-F1
#
_cell.length_a   1.000
_cell.length_b   1.000
_cell.length_c   1.000
_cell.angle_alpha   90.00
_cell.angle_beta   90.00
_cell.angle_gamma   90.00
#
_symmetry.space_group_name_H-M   'P 1'
#
loop_
_entity.id
_entity.type
_entity.pdbx_description
1 polymer ?
#
loop_
_entity_poly.entity_id
_entity_poly.type
_entity_poly.pdbx_seq_one_letter_code
_entity_poly.pdbx_strand_id
1 'polypeptide(L)'
;MWSKNKGLSDKELYDILMQSSDDECDKELPLEQAFSDFSSDEDLSDGEAEIHEGSLSFHELEEEEVQLPDQLEDETLRNRQSYDVDNRTWYTVAPKTGKSRSCNILQEDKGLTNRSKDVNSITDCFKLFFSENMLDIIIKYTNKKANDFIKTYNECHEDKLETWIEVDTTEMLAFLGVLILAGRFREAKESVRNLWSTTNNAFTRPIYQATMSRNRFSDILRHLRFDDLSTRAERKEQDKLAPIREITDIFAKNCRESYKPSAFGTIDEQLVTFRGRCSFKVYIPSKPGNYYCCNFEVYLGKLNGIAEKNQGPRVVKTLASHWYGRGRNITTDNFFTDITLAEELLSQNLTIVGTIRKTRKDLPKSLLDIRERATYSSQFLFTRNLTLVSYVTKRNKFVVLLSSMHHEHDIAGEDLKFKPSIITSYNETKSGVDCLDKIVREYSSKRISRRWPLRLFYN
;
A
#
# COMPACT_ATOMS: atom_id res chain seq x y z
N MET A 1 -28.25 29.68 37.63
CA MET A 1 -28.55 28.38 37.00
C MET A 1 -28.18 28.45 35.53
N TRP A 2 -26.98 28.04 35.17
CA TRP A 2 -26.57 27.91 33.76
C TRP A 2 -26.97 26.53 33.27
N SER A 3 -27.79 26.50 32.21
CA SER A 3 -28.24 25.29 31.54
C SER A 3 -27.04 24.59 30.87
N LYS A 4 -26.79 23.34 31.23
CA LYS A 4 -25.83 22.47 30.55
C LYS A 4 -26.42 22.09 29.20
N ASN A 5 -25.98 22.73 28.12
CA ASN A 5 -26.19 22.21 26.77
C ASN A 5 -25.46 20.86 26.67
N LYS A 6 -26.23 19.78 26.52
CA LYS A 6 -25.73 18.45 26.19
C LYS A 6 -25.17 18.55 24.76
N GLY A 7 -23.86 18.40 24.60
CA GLY A 7 -23.25 18.25 23.28
C GLY A 7 -23.84 17.02 22.58
N LEU A 8 -23.99 17.10 21.27
CA LEU A 8 -24.42 16.00 20.41
C LEU A 8 -23.43 14.84 20.57
N SER A 9 -23.93 13.62 20.72
CA SER A 9 -23.10 12.42 20.71
C SER A 9 -22.55 12.14 19.31
N ASP A 10 -21.43 11.42 19.22
CA ASP A 10 -20.82 11.02 17.94
C ASP A 10 -21.80 10.30 17.00
N LYS A 11 -22.80 9.62 17.57
CA LYS A 11 -23.87 8.96 16.81
C LYS A 11 -24.88 9.97 16.25
N GLU A 12 -25.25 10.99 17.02
CA GLU A 12 -26.15 12.06 16.54
C GLU A 12 -25.45 12.95 15.50
N LEU A 13 -24.15 13.19 15.66
CA LEU A 13 -23.29 13.84 14.66
C LEU A 13 -23.20 12.99 13.38
N TYR A 14 -23.02 11.67 13.52
CA TYR A 14 -23.04 10.74 12.39
C TYR A 14 -24.40 10.73 11.68
N ASP A 15 -25.51 10.67 12.42
CA ASP A 15 -26.85 10.64 11.85
C ASP A 15 -27.21 11.98 11.17
N ILE A 16 -26.81 13.14 11.72
CA ILE A 16 -26.96 14.45 11.07
C ILE A 16 -26.12 14.54 9.78
N LEU A 17 -24.90 13.97 9.79
CA LEU A 17 -24.05 13.90 8.59
C LEU A 17 -24.60 12.94 7.52
N MET A 18 -25.36 11.92 7.92
CA MET A 18 -25.95 10.90 7.04
C MET A 18 -27.38 11.24 6.56
N GLN A 19 -28.13 12.08 7.27
CA GLN A 19 -29.48 12.54 6.91
C GLN A 19 -29.50 13.60 5.80
N SER A 20 -28.34 14.11 5.35
CA SER A 20 -28.22 14.96 4.15
C SER A 20 -28.03 14.14 2.86
N SER A 21 -28.60 12.93 2.83
CA SER A 21 -28.75 12.14 1.61
C SER A 21 -29.91 12.73 0.80
N ASP A 22 -29.56 13.33 -0.35
CA ASP A 22 -30.20 13.15 -1.66
C ASP A 22 -29.74 14.28 -2.60
N ASP A 23 -29.01 13.89 -3.64
CA ASP A 23 -28.88 14.53 -4.97
C ASP A 23 -28.65 16.04 -5.21
N GLU A 24 -28.43 16.90 -4.21
CA GLU A 24 -28.11 18.31 -4.49
C GLU A 24 -26.89 18.83 -3.70
N CYS A 25 -25.70 18.79 -4.29
CA CYS A 25 -24.66 19.81 -4.04
C CYS A 25 -23.54 19.82 -5.10
N ASP A 26 -23.90 20.02 -6.35
CA ASP A 26 -23.02 20.69 -7.34
C ASP A 26 -23.41 22.19 -7.47
N LYS A 27 -24.03 22.77 -6.42
CA LYS A 27 -24.19 24.22 -6.30
C LYS A 27 -22.94 24.78 -5.61
N GLU A 28 -21.92 25.11 -6.40
CA GLU A 28 -20.75 25.86 -5.92
C GLU A 28 -21.18 27.31 -5.58
N LEU A 29 -20.87 27.76 -4.37
CA LEU A 29 -21.16 29.11 -3.89
C LEU A 29 -20.35 30.18 -4.66
N PRO A 30 -20.90 31.42 -4.83
CA PRO A 30 -20.20 32.52 -5.51
C PRO A 30 -18.87 32.92 -4.85
N LEU A 31 -18.02 33.54 -5.69
CA LEU A 31 -16.60 33.89 -5.54
C LEU A 31 -16.13 34.55 -4.21
N GLU A 32 -17.01 34.98 -3.31
CA GLU A 32 -16.63 35.84 -2.17
C GLU A 32 -16.72 35.20 -0.76
N GLN A 33 -17.28 34.00 -0.60
CA GLN A 33 -17.45 33.39 0.74
C GLN A 33 -16.59 32.15 1.03
N ALA A 34 -15.75 31.69 0.10
CA ALA A 34 -14.98 30.45 0.26
C ALA A 34 -13.72 30.57 1.15
N PHE A 35 -13.44 31.74 1.73
CA PHE A 35 -12.16 32.03 2.40
C PHE A 35 -12.22 32.31 3.91
N SER A 36 -13.38 32.23 4.58
CA SER A 36 -13.45 32.63 6.01
C SER A 36 -13.36 31.51 7.05
N ASP A 37 -13.70 30.25 6.75
CA ASP A 37 -13.81 29.23 7.82
C ASP A 37 -12.81 28.08 7.64
N PHE A 38 -11.55 28.33 8.01
CA PHE A 38 -10.59 27.29 8.37
C PHE A 38 -9.80 27.75 9.61
N SER A 39 -10.42 27.57 10.77
CA SER A 39 -9.78 27.69 12.08
C SER A 39 -10.43 26.68 13.02
N SER A 40 -9.79 25.52 13.20
CA SER A 40 -9.78 24.83 14.48
C SER A 40 -8.59 23.87 14.51
N ASP A 41 -7.57 24.32 15.22
CA ASP A 41 -6.40 23.55 15.66
C ASP A 41 -6.83 22.42 16.58
N GLU A 42 -6.26 21.23 16.38
CA GLU A 42 -5.95 20.30 17.47
C GLU A 42 -4.61 19.63 17.17
N ASP A 43 -3.61 20.06 17.95
CA ASP A 43 -2.28 19.49 18.07
C ASP A 43 -2.33 18.05 18.61
N LEU A 44 -1.57 17.16 17.98
CA LEU A 44 -1.14 15.92 18.62
C LEU A 44 0.38 15.82 18.44
N SER A 45 1.07 16.09 19.55
CA SER A 45 2.49 15.79 19.72
C SER A 45 2.67 14.28 19.80
N ASP A 46 3.68 13.74 19.11
CA ASP A 46 4.17 12.40 19.33
C ASP A 46 5.69 12.50 19.56
N GLY A 47 6.11 12.04 20.74
CA GLY A 47 7.51 12.02 21.17
C GLY A 47 8.25 10.87 20.51
N GLU A 48 9.36 11.21 19.86
CA GLU A 48 10.32 10.24 19.32
C GLU A 48 11.24 9.75 20.44
N ALA A 49 11.45 8.43 20.50
CA ALA A 49 12.56 7.82 21.21
C ALA A 49 13.45 7.11 20.18
N GLU A 50 14.70 7.56 20.11
CA GLU A 50 15.78 7.05 19.29
C GLU A 50 16.11 5.59 19.61
N ILE A 51 16.43 4.79 18.59
CA ILE A 51 17.25 3.58 18.75
C ILE A 51 18.32 3.58 17.67
N HIS A 52 19.56 3.59 18.14
CA HIS A 52 20.81 3.51 17.40
C HIS A 52 20.88 2.28 16.48
N GLU A 53 21.26 2.51 15.22
CA GLU A 53 21.78 1.50 14.30
C GLU A 53 23.26 1.22 14.59
N GLY A 54 23.58 -0.06 14.74
CA GLY A 54 24.94 -0.58 14.68
C GLY A 54 25.03 -1.59 13.53
N SER A 55 25.59 -1.14 12.41
CA SER A 55 26.05 -1.96 11.29
C SER A 55 27.35 -2.70 11.65
N LEU A 56 27.63 -3.83 10.96
CA LEU A 56 28.92 -4.53 10.67
C LEU A 56 28.81 -6.04 10.98
N SER A 57 29.40 -6.99 10.25
CA SER A 57 29.96 -7.12 8.89
C SER A 57 30.11 -8.63 8.63
N PHE A 58 29.96 -9.06 7.38
CA PHE A 58 30.00 -10.44 6.91
C PHE A 58 31.41 -11.05 7.01
N HIS A 59 31.55 -12.23 7.62
CA HIS A 59 32.73 -13.09 7.48
C HIS A 59 32.27 -14.49 7.06
N GLU A 60 32.78 -14.94 5.91
CA GLU A 60 32.70 -16.32 5.42
C GLU A 60 33.38 -17.27 6.41
N LEU A 61 32.69 -18.36 6.76
CA LEU A 61 33.30 -19.53 7.41
C LEU A 61 32.93 -20.76 6.57
N GLU A 62 33.96 -21.50 6.19
CA GLU A 62 33.90 -22.75 5.44
C GLU A 62 33.16 -23.85 6.22
N GLU A 63 32.30 -24.61 5.53
CA GLU A 63 31.56 -25.75 6.08
C GLU A 63 32.47 -27.00 6.11
N GLU A 64 32.71 -27.57 7.30
CA GLU A 64 33.21 -28.95 7.44
C GLU A 64 32.03 -29.94 7.49
N GLU A 65 31.98 -30.85 6.52
CA GLU A 65 31.04 -31.98 6.48
C GLU A 65 31.32 -32.97 7.64
N VAL A 66 30.40 -33.03 8.61
CA VAL A 66 30.40 -34.09 9.63
C VAL A 66 29.46 -35.21 9.18
N GLN A 67 30.01 -36.36 8.76
CA GLN A 67 29.24 -37.57 8.49
C GLN A 67 28.78 -38.22 9.81
N LEU A 68 27.46 -38.31 10.01
CA LEU A 68 26.84 -39.07 11.10
C LEU A 68 26.62 -40.54 10.69
N PRO A 69 26.76 -41.53 11.60
CA PRO A 69 26.66 -42.95 11.26
C PRO A 69 25.23 -43.43 10.95
N ASP A 70 25.12 -44.27 9.91
CA ASP A 70 23.92 -44.87 9.27
C ASP A 70 22.97 -45.71 10.16
N GLN A 71 23.11 -45.73 11.48
CA GLN A 71 22.38 -46.67 12.36
C GLN A 71 21.32 -46.04 13.28
N LEU A 72 20.95 -44.77 13.07
CA LEU A 72 19.82 -44.11 13.74
C LEU A 72 18.57 -43.96 12.84
N GLU A 73 18.59 -44.47 11.61
CA GLU A 73 17.60 -44.13 10.57
C GLU A 73 16.23 -44.82 10.70
N ASP A 74 16.05 -45.89 11.49
CA ASP A 74 14.80 -46.68 11.48
C ASP A 74 13.82 -46.43 12.65
N GLU A 75 14.20 -45.66 13.68
CA GLU A 75 13.28 -45.32 14.80
C GLU A 75 12.44 -44.05 14.55
N THR A 76 12.92 -43.11 13.75
CA THR A 76 12.23 -41.82 13.51
C THR A 76 10.98 -41.94 12.63
N LEU A 77 10.85 -43.01 11.84
CA LEU A 77 9.71 -43.25 10.95
C LEU A 77 8.51 -43.91 11.65
N ARG A 78 8.71 -44.60 12.78
CA ARG A 78 7.64 -45.37 13.47
C ARG A 78 6.73 -44.52 14.36
N ASN A 79 7.15 -43.31 14.74
CA ASN A 79 6.41 -42.41 15.65
C ASN A 79 5.95 -41.09 15.00
N ARG A 80 5.69 -41.09 13.69
CA ARG A 80 5.18 -39.90 13.00
C ARG A 80 3.72 -39.64 13.37
N GLN A 81 3.49 -38.65 14.23
CA GLN A 81 2.14 -38.14 14.46
C GLN A 81 1.64 -37.37 13.24
N SER A 82 0.37 -37.58 12.90
CA SER A 82 -0.32 -36.86 11.83
C SER A 82 -1.58 -36.17 12.33
N TYR A 83 -1.96 -35.09 11.67
CA TYR A 83 -3.17 -34.33 11.94
C TYR A 83 -3.92 -34.09 10.63
N ASP A 84 -5.12 -34.65 10.51
CA ASP A 84 -5.99 -34.45 9.35
C ASP A 84 -6.94 -33.29 9.61
N VAL A 85 -6.84 -32.23 8.80
CA VAL A 85 -7.71 -31.06 8.88
C VAL A 85 -7.98 -30.53 7.46
N ASP A 86 -9.24 -30.27 7.14
CA ASP A 86 -9.66 -29.65 5.87
C ASP A 86 -9.06 -30.35 4.63
N ASN A 87 -9.18 -31.68 4.58
CA ASN A 87 -8.64 -32.55 3.53
C ASN A 87 -7.11 -32.52 3.36
N ARG A 88 -6.38 -32.05 4.37
CA ARG A 88 -4.91 -32.05 4.41
C ARG A 88 -4.40 -32.86 5.58
N THR A 89 -3.39 -33.70 5.32
CA THR A 89 -2.65 -34.42 6.35
C THR A 89 -1.35 -33.69 6.67
N TRP A 90 -1.21 -33.27 7.92
CA TRP A 90 -0.03 -32.60 8.45
C TRP A 90 0.79 -33.57 9.29
N TYR A 91 2.10 -33.62 9.10
CA TYR A 91 3.03 -34.50 9.80
C TYR A 91 3.97 -33.72 10.71
N THR A 92 4.37 -34.28 11.85
CA THR A 92 5.35 -33.65 12.76
C THR A 92 6.80 -33.66 12.23
N VAL A 93 7.08 -34.50 11.24
CA VAL A 93 8.38 -34.62 10.60
C VAL A 93 8.21 -34.36 9.10
N ALA A 94 9.08 -33.53 8.52
CA ALA A 94 9.07 -33.26 7.09
C ALA A 94 9.18 -34.58 6.29
N PRO A 95 8.37 -34.80 5.24
CA PRO A 95 8.55 -35.95 4.35
C PRO A 95 9.95 -35.92 3.70
N LYS A 96 10.74 -37.00 3.86
CA LYS A 96 11.98 -37.17 3.10
C LYS A 96 11.60 -37.23 1.61
N THR A 97 11.97 -36.21 0.83
CA THR A 97 11.85 -36.24 -0.63
C THR A 97 13.24 -36.49 -1.20
N GLY A 98 13.39 -37.48 -2.10
CA GLY A 98 14.70 -37.88 -2.66
C GLY A 98 15.35 -36.85 -3.60
N LYS A 99 14.84 -35.61 -3.65
CA LYS A 99 15.37 -34.47 -4.39
C LYS A 99 15.21 -33.23 -3.53
N SER A 100 16.26 -32.42 -3.39
CA SER A 100 16.15 -31.08 -2.81
C SER A 100 15.08 -30.29 -3.55
N ARG A 101 14.17 -29.64 -2.82
CA ARG A 101 13.06 -28.90 -3.42
C ARG A 101 13.62 -27.70 -4.18
N SER A 102 13.38 -27.64 -5.49
CA SER A 102 13.70 -26.47 -6.30
C SER A 102 12.64 -25.38 -6.05
N CYS A 103 12.86 -24.54 -5.04
CA CYS A 103 12.07 -23.33 -4.81
C CYS A 103 12.92 -22.08 -5.00
N ASN A 104 12.31 -21.02 -5.51
CA ASN A 104 12.91 -19.70 -5.67
C ASN A 104 14.15 -19.62 -6.56
N ILE A 105 14.18 -20.45 -7.61
CA ILE A 105 15.17 -20.33 -8.68
C ILE A 105 14.75 -19.16 -9.58
N LEU A 106 15.48 -18.06 -9.50
CA LEU A 106 15.22 -16.88 -10.32
C LEU A 106 15.59 -17.13 -11.78
N GLN A 107 14.68 -16.75 -12.67
CA GLN A 107 14.91 -16.78 -14.12
C GLN A 107 15.49 -15.45 -14.65
N GLU A 108 15.52 -14.41 -13.84
CA GLU A 108 15.94 -13.07 -14.24
C GLU A 108 16.66 -12.34 -13.11
N ASP A 109 17.70 -11.57 -13.45
CA ASP A 109 18.37 -10.68 -12.51
C ASP A 109 17.51 -9.49 -12.10
N LYS A 110 17.73 -9.00 -10.88
CA LYS A 110 17.14 -7.75 -10.37
C LYS A 110 17.73 -6.56 -11.11
N GLY A 111 16.93 -5.51 -11.32
CA GLY A 111 17.45 -4.24 -11.85
C GLY A 111 16.52 -3.55 -12.84
N LEU A 112 17.10 -2.62 -13.60
CA LEU A 112 16.38 -1.85 -14.60
C LEU A 112 15.92 -2.75 -15.77
N THR A 113 14.77 -2.43 -16.34
CA THR A 113 14.27 -3.10 -17.54
C THR A 113 14.85 -2.43 -18.79
N ASN A 114 14.60 -2.99 -19.97
CA ASN A 114 14.91 -2.30 -21.23
C ASN A 114 14.21 -0.94 -21.36
N ARG A 115 13.09 -0.73 -20.64
CA ARG A 115 12.36 0.55 -20.64
C ARG A 115 13.08 1.62 -19.83
N SER A 116 13.83 1.26 -18.79
CA SER A 116 14.42 2.19 -17.83
C SER A 116 15.95 2.24 -17.84
N LYS A 117 16.64 1.27 -18.45
CA LYS A 117 18.11 1.16 -18.41
C LYS A 117 18.87 2.36 -19.00
N ASP A 118 18.27 3.03 -20.00
CA ASP A 118 18.91 4.13 -20.74
C ASP A 118 18.47 5.52 -20.23
N VAL A 119 17.76 5.56 -19.10
CA VAL A 119 17.27 6.80 -18.50
C VAL A 119 18.38 7.45 -17.67
N ASN A 120 18.80 8.64 -18.12
CA ASN A 120 19.97 9.33 -17.57
C ASN A 120 19.64 10.68 -16.91
N SER A 121 18.38 11.13 -16.93
CA SER A 121 17.95 12.39 -16.33
C SER A 121 16.85 12.19 -15.30
N ILE A 122 16.80 13.07 -14.29
CA ILE A 122 15.76 13.04 -13.25
C ILE A 122 14.37 13.23 -13.87
N THR A 123 14.25 14.09 -14.89
CA THR A 123 13.01 14.34 -15.60
C THR A 123 12.52 13.11 -16.34
N ASP A 124 13.41 12.39 -17.02
CA ASP A 124 13.05 11.16 -17.74
C ASP A 124 12.73 10.03 -16.75
N CYS A 125 13.43 9.97 -15.60
CA CYS A 125 13.07 9.08 -14.49
C CYS A 125 11.63 9.34 -14.01
N PHE A 126 11.23 10.60 -13.85
CA PHE A 126 9.85 10.94 -13.49
C PHE A 126 8.87 10.52 -14.59
N LYS A 127 9.19 10.80 -15.85
CA LYS A 127 8.34 10.47 -17.02
C LYS A 127 8.19 8.97 -17.26
N LEU A 128 9.09 8.12 -16.76
CA LEU A 128 8.90 6.67 -16.77
C LEU A 128 7.60 6.26 -16.06
N PHE A 129 7.33 6.89 -14.91
CA PHE A 129 6.18 6.61 -14.06
C PHE A 129 4.99 7.49 -14.41
N PHE A 130 5.24 8.77 -14.66
CA PHE A 130 4.25 9.76 -15.05
C PHE A 130 4.38 10.07 -16.54
N SER A 131 3.89 9.14 -17.37
CA SER A 131 4.06 9.16 -18.82
C SER A 131 3.30 10.29 -19.52
N GLU A 132 3.70 10.61 -20.75
CA GLU A 132 3.02 11.59 -21.61
C GLU A 132 1.53 11.29 -21.79
N ASN A 133 1.16 10.02 -21.95
CA ASN A 133 -0.26 9.63 -22.01
C ASN A 133 -1.06 10.04 -20.76
N MET A 134 -0.46 9.94 -19.56
CA MET A 134 -1.12 10.39 -18.33
C MET A 134 -1.28 11.91 -18.31
N LEU A 135 -0.26 12.65 -18.76
CA LEU A 135 -0.32 14.10 -18.90
C LEU A 135 -1.43 14.51 -19.87
N ASP A 136 -1.53 13.86 -21.02
CA ASP A 136 -2.53 14.16 -22.05
C ASP A 136 -3.96 13.96 -21.54
N ILE A 137 -4.20 12.85 -20.82
CA ILE A 137 -5.50 12.59 -20.16
C ILE A 137 -5.84 13.70 -19.17
N ILE A 138 -4.89 14.07 -18.30
CA ILE A 138 -5.09 15.10 -17.27
C ILE A 138 -5.38 16.45 -17.92
N ILE A 139 -4.57 16.86 -18.91
CA ILE A 139 -4.71 18.11 -19.63
C ILE A 139 -6.08 18.18 -20.31
N LYS A 140 -6.41 17.16 -21.12
CA LYS A 140 -7.67 17.08 -21.86
C LYS A 140 -8.87 17.26 -20.95
N TYR A 141 -8.95 16.51 -19.85
CA TYR A 141 -10.14 16.55 -18.99
C TYR A 141 -10.17 17.74 -18.04
N THR A 142 -9.00 18.30 -17.69
CA THR A 142 -8.90 19.56 -16.95
C THR A 142 -9.43 20.72 -17.78
N ASN A 143 -8.98 20.83 -19.03
CA ASN A 143 -9.44 21.86 -19.96
C ASN A 143 -10.91 21.70 -20.31
N LYS A 144 -11.38 20.48 -20.58
CA LYS A 144 -12.81 20.20 -20.80
C LYS A 144 -13.65 20.71 -19.62
N LYS A 145 -13.28 20.38 -18.38
CA LYS A 145 -14.01 20.83 -17.19
C LYS A 145 -13.99 22.35 -17.01
N ALA A 146 -12.87 23.00 -17.31
CA ALA A 146 -12.75 24.45 -17.20
C ALA A 146 -13.63 25.17 -18.23
N ASN A 147 -13.61 24.73 -19.50
CA ASN A 147 -14.48 25.29 -20.54
C ASN A 147 -15.96 25.10 -20.22
N ASP A 148 -16.36 23.90 -19.77
CA ASP A 148 -17.75 23.65 -19.37
C ASP A 148 -18.19 24.59 -18.24
N PHE A 149 -17.32 24.81 -17.25
CA PHE A 149 -17.58 25.73 -16.13
C PHE A 149 -17.72 27.19 -16.61
N ILE A 150 -16.80 27.66 -17.44
CA ILE A 150 -16.82 29.04 -17.95
C ILE A 150 -18.02 29.29 -18.86
N LYS A 151 -18.39 28.31 -19.69
CA LYS A 151 -19.59 28.39 -20.51
C LYS A 151 -20.81 28.65 -19.63
N THR A 152 -21.03 27.83 -18.59
CA THR A 152 -22.14 28.02 -17.65
C THR A 152 -22.04 29.33 -16.86
N TYR A 153 -20.82 29.77 -16.52
CA TYR A 153 -20.62 31.06 -15.84
C TYR A 153 -21.07 32.23 -16.74
N ASN A 154 -20.61 32.26 -17.99
CA ASN A 154 -20.92 33.31 -18.96
C ASN A 154 -22.39 33.33 -19.36
N GLU A 155 -23.07 32.18 -19.38
CA GLU A 155 -24.53 32.10 -19.57
C GLU A 155 -25.32 32.82 -18.45
N CYS A 156 -24.73 32.97 -17.26
CA CYS A 156 -25.34 33.64 -16.11
C CYS A 156 -24.82 35.07 -15.88
N HIS A 157 -23.82 35.54 -16.63
CA HIS A 157 -23.16 36.84 -16.41
C HIS A 157 -22.89 37.53 -17.76
N GLU A 158 -23.79 38.42 -18.16
CA GLU A 158 -23.67 39.18 -19.42
C GLU A 158 -22.65 40.34 -19.32
N ASP A 159 -22.38 40.82 -18.11
CA ASP A 159 -21.55 41.98 -17.81
C ASP A 159 -20.06 41.65 -17.63
N LYS A 160 -19.73 40.38 -17.35
CA LYS A 160 -18.36 39.92 -17.13
C LYS A 160 -18.11 38.54 -17.72
N LEU A 161 -17.82 38.52 -19.02
CA LEU A 161 -17.42 37.30 -19.71
C LEU A 161 -15.99 36.89 -19.34
N GLU A 162 -15.84 35.64 -18.95
CA GLU A 162 -14.55 35.01 -18.66
C GLU A 162 -14.12 34.10 -19.83
N THR A 163 -12.83 33.81 -19.96
CA THR A 163 -12.30 32.89 -20.98
C THR A 163 -11.24 32.00 -20.38
N TRP A 164 -11.32 30.68 -20.67
CA TRP A 164 -10.31 29.73 -20.22
C TRP A 164 -9.11 29.82 -21.16
N ILE A 165 -7.93 30.02 -20.59
CA ILE A 165 -6.68 29.75 -21.30
C ILE A 165 -6.41 28.26 -21.09
N GLU A 166 -6.36 27.50 -22.17
CA GLU A 166 -6.06 26.06 -22.14
C GLU A 166 -4.71 25.82 -21.45
N VAL A 167 -4.67 24.79 -20.60
CA VAL A 167 -3.42 24.30 -20.01
C VAL A 167 -2.73 23.43 -21.05
N ASP A 168 -1.43 23.66 -21.27
CA ASP A 168 -0.60 22.82 -22.13
C ASP A 168 0.32 21.90 -21.32
N THR A 169 1.14 21.12 -22.02
CA THR A 169 2.10 20.20 -21.39
C THR A 169 3.11 20.94 -20.51
N THR A 170 3.59 22.11 -20.93
CA THR A 170 4.60 22.89 -20.20
C THR A 170 4.03 23.42 -18.89
N GLU A 171 2.83 23.99 -18.94
CA GLU A 171 2.15 24.53 -17.78
C GLU A 171 1.70 23.43 -16.83
N MET A 172 1.22 22.29 -17.33
CA MET A 172 0.89 21.14 -16.49
C MET A 172 2.14 20.60 -15.77
N LEU A 173 3.28 20.47 -16.46
CA LEU A 173 4.53 20.07 -15.81
C LEU A 173 4.99 21.09 -14.76
N ALA A 174 4.84 22.39 -15.03
CA ALA A 174 5.12 23.45 -14.06
C ALA A 174 4.21 23.32 -12.82
N PHE A 175 2.92 23.03 -13.02
CA PHE A 175 1.95 22.80 -11.93
C PHE A 175 2.36 21.60 -11.06
N LEU A 176 2.74 20.48 -11.68
CA LEU A 176 3.25 19.30 -10.96
C LEU A 176 4.55 19.61 -10.23
N GLY A 177 5.46 20.36 -10.86
CA GLY A 177 6.71 20.82 -10.25
C GLY A 177 6.46 21.61 -8.96
N VAL A 178 5.47 22.51 -8.95
CA VAL A 178 5.06 23.25 -7.75
C VAL A 178 4.54 22.32 -6.66
N LEU A 179 3.73 21.30 -6.99
CA LEU A 179 3.24 20.32 -6.02
C LEU A 179 4.37 19.49 -5.40
N ILE A 180 5.32 19.02 -6.22
CA ILE A 180 6.49 18.26 -5.78
C ILE A 180 7.36 19.13 -4.88
N LEU A 181 7.61 20.38 -5.27
CA LEU A 181 8.42 21.33 -4.52
C LEU A 181 7.81 21.65 -3.15
N ALA A 182 6.50 21.86 -3.09
CA ALA A 182 5.78 22.05 -1.83
C ALA A 182 5.87 20.81 -0.91
N GLY A 183 5.87 19.60 -1.48
CA GLY A 183 6.11 18.36 -0.73
C GLY A 183 7.54 18.29 -0.17
N ARG A 184 8.54 18.61 -1.01
CA ARG A 184 9.96 18.63 -0.63
C ARG A 184 10.27 19.60 0.52
N PHE A 185 9.62 20.76 0.55
CA PHE A 185 9.77 21.75 1.62
C PHE A 185 8.84 21.51 2.82
N ARG A 186 8.01 20.46 2.81
CA ARG A 186 6.99 20.16 3.83
C ARG A 186 5.93 21.25 3.98
N GLU A 187 5.67 21.99 2.90
CA GLU A 187 4.72 23.11 2.83
C GLU A 187 3.39 22.70 2.18
N ALA A 188 3.19 21.40 1.91
CA ALA A 188 1.98 20.89 1.25
C ALA A 188 0.68 21.20 2.02
N LYS A 189 0.77 21.43 3.33
CA LYS A 189 -0.35 21.82 4.20
C LYS A 189 -0.54 23.33 4.32
N GLU A 190 0.42 24.14 3.89
CA GLU A 190 0.27 25.60 3.93
C GLU A 190 -0.81 26.08 2.98
N SER A 191 -1.46 27.19 3.31
CA SER A 191 -2.44 27.80 2.43
C SER A 191 -1.79 28.26 1.12
N VAL A 192 -2.53 28.17 0.01
CA VAL A 192 -2.05 28.66 -1.30
C VAL A 192 -1.71 30.16 -1.24
N ARG A 193 -2.42 30.93 -0.40
CA ARG A 193 -2.11 32.36 -0.18
C ARG A 193 -0.71 32.56 0.43
N ASN A 194 -0.34 31.74 1.41
CA ASN A 194 0.96 31.88 2.08
C ASN A 194 2.12 31.43 1.20
N LEU A 195 1.93 30.36 0.40
CA LEU A 195 2.93 29.92 -0.56
C LEU A 195 3.31 31.02 -1.57
N TRP A 196 2.34 31.83 -2.00
CA TRP A 196 2.56 32.97 -2.92
C TRP A 196 2.65 34.33 -2.20
N SER A 197 2.90 34.38 -0.90
CA SER A 197 2.98 35.65 -0.17
C SER A 197 4.18 36.48 -0.63
N THR A 198 3.97 37.77 -0.86
CA THR A 198 5.02 38.78 -1.13
C THR A 198 5.20 39.78 0.00
N THR A 199 4.24 39.81 0.94
CA THR A 199 4.15 40.85 1.96
C THR A 199 4.83 40.45 3.25
N ASN A 200 5.11 39.16 3.43
CA ASN A 200 5.81 38.64 4.60
C ASN A 200 7.08 37.93 4.13
N ASN A 201 8.23 38.54 4.43
CA ASN A 201 9.54 38.00 4.06
C ASN A 201 9.76 36.57 4.59
N ALA A 202 9.15 36.20 5.72
CA ALA A 202 9.24 34.86 6.28
C ALA A 202 8.49 33.78 5.46
N PHE A 203 7.51 34.18 4.64
CA PHE A 203 6.73 33.28 3.78
C PHE A 203 6.98 33.51 2.29
N THR A 204 7.93 34.37 1.92
CA THR A 204 8.18 34.69 0.52
C THR A 204 8.99 33.57 -0.12
N ARG A 205 8.37 32.86 -1.07
CA ARG A 205 9.04 31.87 -1.93
C ARG A 205 9.03 32.35 -3.38
N PRO A 206 10.09 33.03 -3.85
CA PRO A 206 10.13 33.57 -5.21
C PRO A 206 9.91 32.49 -6.28
N ILE A 207 10.33 31.25 -6.03
CA ILE A 207 10.23 30.14 -6.98
C ILE A 207 8.78 29.82 -7.38
N TYR A 208 7.81 29.91 -6.47
CA TYR A 208 6.41 29.63 -6.79
C TYR A 208 5.83 30.69 -7.72
N GLN A 209 6.12 31.97 -7.45
CA GLN A 209 5.70 33.11 -8.28
C GLN A 209 6.39 33.11 -9.65
N ALA A 210 7.68 32.76 -9.69
CA ALA A 210 8.44 32.64 -10.92
C ALA A 210 7.92 31.49 -11.81
N THR A 211 7.31 30.45 -11.22
CA THR A 211 6.78 29.30 -11.96
C THR A 211 5.39 29.58 -12.52
N MET A 212 4.46 30.08 -11.69
CA MET A 212 3.11 30.47 -12.15
C MET A 212 2.42 31.39 -11.14
N SER A 213 1.39 32.11 -11.59
CA SER A 213 0.62 32.97 -10.69
C SER A 213 -0.22 32.15 -9.69
N ARG A 214 -0.46 32.71 -8.49
CA ARG A 214 -1.32 32.10 -7.47
C ARG A 214 -2.72 31.75 -7.99
N ASN A 215 -3.30 32.67 -8.75
CA ASN A 215 -4.64 32.50 -9.30
C ASN A 215 -4.64 31.36 -10.32
N ARG A 216 -3.67 31.33 -11.25
CA ARG A 216 -3.56 30.26 -12.24
C ARG A 216 -3.36 28.89 -11.59
N PHE A 217 -2.49 28.78 -10.58
CA PHE A 217 -2.35 27.55 -9.80
C PHE A 217 -3.68 27.10 -9.18
N SER A 218 -4.43 28.05 -8.61
CA SER A 218 -5.72 27.79 -7.96
C SER A 218 -6.79 27.36 -8.98
N ASP A 219 -6.79 27.96 -10.17
CA ASP A 219 -7.71 27.63 -11.26
C ASP A 219 -7.43 26.25 -11.83
N ILE A 220 -6.16 25.92 -12.12
CA ILE A 220 -5.76 24.57 -12.55
C ILE A 220 -6.17 23.56 -11.48
N LEU A 221 -5.86 23.83 -10.21
CA LEU A 221 -6.22 22.96 -9.10
C LEU A 221 -7.73 22.72 -9.02
N ARG A 222 -8.57 23.77 -9.19
CA ARG A 222 -10.04 23.67 -9.18
C ARG A 222 -10.56 22.75 -10.29
N HIS A 223 -10.05 22.93 -11.50
CA HIS A 223 -10.54 22.24 -12.68
C HIS A 223 -9.88 20.89 -12.94
N LEU A 224 -8.81 20.53 -12.21
CA LEU A 224 -8.08 19.27 -12.39
C LEU A 224 -9.01 18.04 -12.42
N ARG A 225 -8.99 17.28 -13.53
CA ARG A 225 -9.78 16.05 -13.74
C ARG A 225 -8.94 14.97 -14.43
N PHE A 226 -9.40 13.72 -14.33
CA PHE A 226 -8.68 12.53 -14.81
C PHE A 226 -9.52 11.62 -15.72
N ASP A 227 -10.75 12.05 -16.06
CA ASP A 227 -11.69 11.25 -16.83
C ASP A 227 -12.81 12.11 -17.44
N ASP A 228 -13.54 11.53 -18.39
CA ASP A 228 -14.71 12.17 -18.99
C ASP A 228 -15.91 12.15 -18.03
N LEU A 229 -16.42 13.34 -17.70
CA LEU A 229 -17.61 13.47 -16.86
C LEU A 229 -18.86 12.88 -17.52
N SER A 230 -18.98 12.96 -18.84
CA SER A 230 -20.19 12.55 -19.58
C SER A 230 -20.48 11.05 -19.48
N THR A 231 -19.45 10.21 -19.36
CA THR A 231 -19.59 8.74 -19.25
C THR A 231 -19.38 8.23 -17.82
N ARG A 232 -19.10 9.13 -16.87
CA ARG A 232 -18.70 8.75 -15.51
C ARG A 232 -19.83 8.08 -14.73
N ALA A 233 -21.08 8.52 -14.94
CA ALA A 233 -22.23 7.97 -14.22
C ALA A 233 -22.36 6.47 -14.48
N GLU A 234 -22.39 6.06 -15.75
CA GLU A 234 -22.47 4.67 -16.18
C GLU A 234 -21.27 3.85 -15.67
N ARG A 235 -20.04 4.37 -15.82
CA ARG A 235 -18.83 3.66 -15.35
C ARG A 235 -18.82 3.45 -13.83
N LYS A 236 -19.36 4.40 -13.06
CA LYS A 236 -19.41 4.32 -11.60
C LYS A 236 -20.31 3.21 -11.07
N GLU A 237 -21.28 2.75 -11.85
CA GLU A 237 -22.14 1.63 -11.46
C GLU A 237 -21.33 0.35 -11.26
N GLN A 238 -20.27 0.18 -12.05
CA GLN A 238 -19.40 -1.00 -12.01
C GLN A 238 -18.07 -0.73 -11.29
N ASP A 239 -17.52 0.48 -11.41
CA ASP A 239 -16.23 0.85 -10.84
C ASP A 239 -16.28 2.17 -10.08
N LYS A 240 -16.23 2.09 -8.74
CA LYS A 240 -16.16 3.28 -7.89
C LYS A 240 -14.89 4.13 -8.14
N LEU A 241 -13.83 3.54 -8.72
CA LEU A 241 -12.60 4.24 -9.08
C LEU A 241 -12.70 4.99 -10.43
N ALA A 242 -13.82 4.89 -11.14
CA ALA A 242 -14.02 5.51 -12.46
C ALA A 242 -13.48 6.95 -12.61
N PRO A 243 -13.55 7.86 -11.61
CA PRO A 243 -13.00 9.21 -11.72
C PRO A 243 -11.47 9.33 -11.87
N ILE A 244 -10.70 8.26 -11.67
CA ILE A 244 -9.23 8.25 -11.80
C ILE A 244 -8.66 6.90 -12.27
N ARG A 245 -9.52 5.93 -12.60
CA ARG A 245 -9.17 4.55 -12.99
C ARG A 245 -8.06 4.49 -14.04
N GLU A 246 -8.21 5.25 -15.12
CA GLU A 246 -7.27 5.23 -16.24
C GLU A 246 -5.86 5.64 -15.81
N ILE A 247 -5.76 6.72 -15.02
CA ILE A 247 -4.49 7.21 -14.45
C ILE A 247 -3.87 6.16 -13.51
N THR A 248 -4.67 5.52 -12.63
CA THR A 248 -4.15 4.50 -11.72
C THR A 248 -3.65 3.26 -12.45
N ASP A 249 -4.35 2.83 -13.50
CA ASP A 249 -3.99 1.63 -14.27
C ASP A 249 -2.70 1.86 -15.08
N ILE A 250 -2.57 3.04 -15.70
CA ILE A 250 -1.34 3.42 -16.41
C ILE A 250 -0.17 3.52 -15.43
N PHE A 251 -0.36 4.15 -14.26
CA PHE A 251 0.69 4.27 -13.25
C PHE A 251 1.15 2.89 -12.73
N ALA A 252 0.21 2.00 -12.39
CA ALA A 252 0.53 0.64 -11.95
C ALA A 252 1.27 -0.16 -13.03
N LYS A 253 0.88 0.01 -14.31
CA LYS A 253 1.60 -0.59 -15.45
C LYS A 253 3.02 -0.05 -15.56
N ASN A 254 3.19 1.26 -15.48
CA ASN A 254 4.50 1.90 -15.56
C ASN A 254 5.44 1.41 -14.45
N CYS A 255 4.93 1.21 -13.22
CA CYS A 255 5.70 0.59 -12.14
C CYS A 255 6.18 -0.83 -12.55
N ARG A 256 5.26 -1.72 -12.92
CA ARG A 256 5.62 -3.11 -13.30
C ARG A 256 6.66 -3.19 -14.43
N GLU A 257 6.61 -2.26 -15.38
CA GLU A 257 7.47 -2.26 -16.56
C GLU A 257 8.81 -1.53 -16.37
N SER A 258 8.97 -0.74 -15.30
CA SER A 258 10.16 0.09 -15.11
C SER A 258 11.25 -0.58 -14.26
N TYR A 259 10.93 -1.60 -13.48
CA TYR A 259 11.91 -2.26 -12.61
C TYR A 259 11.63 -3.75 -12.47
N LYS A 260 12.69 -4.57 -12.50
CA LYS A 260 12.66 -5.99 -12.15
C LYS A 260 13.00 -6.14 -10.67
N PRO A 261 12.02 -6.46 -9.81
CA PRO A 261 12.25 -6.66 -8.39
C PRO A 261 13.08 -7.91 -8.12
N SER A 262 13.66 -7.95 -6.93
CA SER A 262 14.49 -9.07 -6.43
C SER A 262 13.66 -10.36 -6.24
N ALA A 263 14.27 -11.36 -5.60
CA ALA A 263 13.61 -12.62 -5.26
C ALA A 263 12.41 -12.48 -4.32
N PHE A 264 12.34 -11.38 -3.56
CA PHE A 264 11.39 -11.21 -2.47
C PHE A 264 10.49 -10.00 -2.72
N GLY A 265 9.18 -10.24 -2.69
CA GLY A 265 8.17 -9.20 -2.68
C GLY A 265 7.35 -9.23 -1.40
N THR A 266 6.73 -8.10 -1.08
CA THR A 266 5.85 -7.98 0.08
C THR A 266 4.53 -7.39 -0.38
N ILE A 267 3.43 -8.02 0.04
CA ILE A 267 2.07 -7.53 -0.20
C ILE A 267 1.47 -7.18 1.15
N ASP A 268 1.08 -5.92 1.27
CA ASP A 268 0.49 -5.33 2.46
C ASP A 268 -0.41 -4.15 2.04
N GLU A 269 -1.13 -3.58 2.99
CA GLU A 269 -1.92 -2.37 2.78
C GLU A 269 -1.11 -1.06 2.90
N GLN A 270 -1.57 -0.02 2.21
CA GLN A 270 -1.19 1.37 2.46
C GLN A 270 -2.45 2.23 2.64
N LEU A 271 -2.44 3.14 3.62
CA LEU A 271 -3.57 4.04 3.85
C LEU A 271 -3.37 5.42 3.21
N VAL A 272 -4.20 5.75 2.22
CA VAL A 272 -4.32 7.13 1.72
C VAL A 272 -5.32 7.91 2.56
N THR A 273 -4.81 8.75 3.46
CA THR A 273 -5.67 9.52 4.38
C THR A 273 -6.58 10.51 3.65
N PHE A 274 -7.87 10.47 3.97
CA PHE A 274 -8.86 11.41 3.45
C PHE A 274 -10.04 11.57 4.42
N ARG A 275 -10.38 12.83 4.78
CA ARG A 275 -11.49 13.14 5.69
C ARG A 275 -12.81 13.46 4.97
N GLY A 276 -12.79 13.79 3.67
CA GLY A 276 -14.01 14.07 2.90
C GLY A 276 -14.87 12.85 2.57
N ARG A 277 -15.95 13.05 1.80
CA ARG A 277 -16.88 11.97 1.40
C ARG A 277 -16.23 11.04 0.38
N CYS A 278 -16.04 9.78 0.75
CA CYS A 278 -15.53 8.70 -0.11
C CYS A 278 -16.21 7.39 0.33
N SER A 279 -16.82 6.67 -0.60
CA SER A 279 -17.66 5.49 -0.32
C SER A 279 -16.87 4.24 0.08
N PHE A 280 -15.53 4.33 0.18
CA PHE A 280 -14.63 3.21 0.46
C PHE A 280 -13.49 3.55 1.45
N LYS A 281 -13.74 4.46 2.40
CA LYS A 281 -12.77 4.86 3.44
C LYS A 281 -12.59 3.78 4.53
N VAL A 282 -11.36 3.55 5.00
CA VAL A 282 -10.98 2.59 6.07
C VAL A 282 -9.98 3.26 7.05
N TYR A 283 -9.80 2.71 8.26
CA TYR A 283 -8.82 3.15 9.28
C TYR A 283 -7.82 2.03 9.62
N ILE A 284 -6.50 2.29 9.53
CA ILE A 284 -5.42 1.32 9.81
C ILE A 284 -4.15 2.05 10.35
N PRO A 285 -3.41 1.54 11.36
CA PRO A 285 -2.13 2.10 11.84
C PRO A 285 -0.89 1.62 11.05
N SER A 286 0.14 2.46 10.88
CA SER A 286 1.34 2.24 10.01
C SER A 286 2.69 2.10 10.76
N LYS A 287 3.73 1.46 10.17
CA LYS A 287 5.13 1.35 10.70
C LYS A 287 6.23 1.50 9.59
N PRO A 288 7.57 1.59 9.86
CA PRO A 288 8.57 2.26 8.96
C PRO A 288 9.71 1.45 8.23
N GLY A 289 10.38 2.08 7.20
CA GLY A 289 11.66 1.76 6.46
C GLY A 289 11.72 2.16 4.92
N ASN A 290 12.47 1.53 3.96
CA ASN A 290 12.54 1.95 2.50
C ASN A 290 12.41 0.85 1.37
N TYR A 291 11.45 0.91 0.41
CA TYR A 291 11.29 -0.06 -0.74
C TYR A 291 10.60 0.51 -2.01
N TYR A 292 10.60 -0.23 -3.14
CA TYR A 292 9.97 0.11 -4.43
C TYR A 292 8.55 -0.45 -4.60
N CYS A 293 7.61 0.36 -5.11
CA CYS A 293 6.24 -0.07 -5.44
C CYS A 293 6.19 -0.78 -6.80
N CYS A 294 6.03 -2.11 -6.81
CA CYS A 294 5.94 -2.88 -8.06
C CYS A 294 4.55 -2.83 -8.69
N ASN A 295 3.50 -2.88 -7.86
CA ASN A 295 2.11 -2.97 -8.28
C ASN A 295 1.21 -2.53 -7.12
N PHE A 296 -0.01 -2.10 -7.40
CA PHE A 296 -1.00 -1.80 -6.37
C PHE A 296 -2.43 -1.95 -6.91
N GLU A 297 -3.38 -2.09 -5.99
CA GLU A 297 -4.81 -2.10 -6.28
C GLU A 297 -5.51 -1.24 -5.22
N VAL A 298 -6.43 -0.37 -5.63
CA VAL A 298 -7.20 0.46 -4.70
C VAL A 298 -8.35 -0.35 -4.13
N TYR A 299 -8.43 -0.47 -2.81
CA TYR A 299 -9.58 -1.09 -2.14
C TYR A 299 -10.83 -0.20 -2.27
N LEU A 300 -11.90 -0.74 -2.86
CA LEU A 300 -13.16 -0.03 -3.16
C LEU A 300 -14.30 -0.34 -2.19
N GLY A 301 -13.99 -0.93 -1.03
CA GLY A 301 -15.01 -1.26 -0.04
C GLY A 301 -15.93 -2.39 -0.50
N LYS A 302 -17.13 -2.42 0.08
CA LYS A 302 -18.17 -3.40 -0.26
C LYS A 302 -18.82 -3.06 -1.60
N LEU A 303 -19.03 -4.05 -2.45
CA LEU A 303 -19.87 -3.92 -3.64
C LEU A 303 -21.32 -4.24 -3.25
N ASN A 304 -22.27 -3.34 -3.52
CA ASN A 304 -23.70 -3.51 -3.17
C ASN A 304 -23.94 -3.92 -1.70
N GLY A 305 -23.16 -3.37 -0.77
CA GLY A 305 -23.26 -3.67 0.66
C GLY A 305 -22.70 -5.03 1.09
N ILE A 306 -22.22 -5.85 0.16
CA ILE A 306 -21.69 -7.19 0.40
C ILE A 306 -20.17 -7.12 0.51
N ALA A 307 -19.63 -7.67 1.61
CA ALA A 307 -18.19 -7.83 1.77
C ALA A 307 -17.70 -8.94 0.85
N GLU A 308 -16.59 -8.67 0.17
CA GLU A 308 -15.95 -9.64 -0.71
C GLU A 308 -15.44 -10.85 0.10
N LYS A 309 -15.81 -12.05 -0.33
CA LYS A 309 -15.27 -13.29 0.25
C LYS A 309 -13.90 -13.56 -0.35
N ASN A 310 -12.94 -14.00 0.48
CA ASN A 310 -11.57 -14.33 0.06
C ASN A 310 -10.81 -13.16 -0.59
N GLN A 311 -11.09 -11.94 -0.15
CA GLN A 311 -10.44 -10.75 -0.66
C GLN A 311 -8.91 -10.80 -0.55
N GLY A 312 -8.36 -11.18 0.62
CA GLY A 312 -6.91 -11.29 0.82
C GLY A 312 -6.24 -12.18 -0.24
N PRO A 313 -6.65 -13.46 -0.37
CA PRO A 313 -6.17 -14.34 -1.43
C PRO A 313 -6.36 -13.81 -2.85
N ARG A 314 -7.51 -13.19 -3.17
CA ARG A 314 -7.73 -12.60 -4.50
C ARG A 314 -6.74 -11.47 -4.79
N VAL A 315 -6.55 -10.56 -3.84
CA VAL A 315 -5.62 -9.43 -3.98
C VAL A 315 -4.20 -9.95 -4.21
N VAL A 316 -3.74 -10.92 -3.43
CA VAL A 316 -2.41 -11.53 -3.62
C VAL A 316 -2.26 -12.10 -5.02
N LYS A 317 -3.23 -12.90 -5.50
CA LYS A 317 -3.18 -13.44 -6.87
C LYS A 317 -3.15 -12.35 -7.93
N THR A 318 -3.98 -11.33 -7.77
CA THR A 318 -4.09 -10.22 -8.72
C THR A 318 -2.76 -9.48 -8.81
N LEU A 319 -2.19 -9.09 -7.66
CA LEU A 319 -0.93 -8.35 -7.60
C LEU A 319 0.26 -9.19 -8.04
N ALA A 320 0.29 -10.49 -7.70
CA ALA A 320 1.38 -11.41 -8.02
C ALA A 320 1.33 -12.02 -9.43
N SER A 321 0.23 -11.87 -10.17
CA SER A 321 0.01 -12.49 -11.49
C SER A 321 1.16 -12.28 -12.47
N HIS A 322 1.75 -11.08 -12.49
CA HIS A 322 2.89 -10.74 -13.34
C HIS A 322 4.20 -11.47 -12.99
N TRP A 323 4.28 -12.14 -11.84
CA TRP A 323 5.42 -12.96 -11.41
C TRP A 323 5.20 -14.46 -11.59
N TYR A 324 4.04 -14.92 -12.06
CA TYR A 324 3.81 -16.35 -12.28
C TYR A 324 4.88 -16.96 -13.18
N GLY A 325 5.39 -18.12 -12.78
CA GLY A 325 6.48 -18.83 -13.44
C GLY A 325 7.89 -18.38 -13.04
N ARG A 326 8.06 -17.27 -12.29
CA ARG A 326 9.36 -16.61 -12.13
C ARG A 326 10.13 -16.94 -10.84
N GLY A 327 9.66 -17.88 -10.01
CA GLY A 327 10.41 -18.38 -8.86
C GLY A 327 10.67 -17.32 -7.79
N ARG A 328 9.67 -16.50 -7.44
CA ARG A 328 9.78 -15.47 -6.38
C ARG A 328 9.05 -15.88 -5.11
N ASN A 329 9.49 -15.32 -3.98
CA ASN A 329 8.80 -15.41 -2.72
C ASN A 329 7.97 -14.15 -2.43
N ILE A 330 6.76 -14.36 -1.92
CA ILE A 330 5.87 -13.29 -1.46
C ILE A 330 5.76 -13.35 0.06
N THR A 331 6.00 -12.24 0.73
CA THR A 331 5.75 -12.08 2.16
C THR A 331 4.43 -11.37 2.38
N THR A 332 3.59 -11.91 3.26
CA THR A 332 2.25 -11.39 3.54
C THR A 332 1.93 -11.34 5.03
N ASP A 333 1.08 -10.41 5.40
CA ASP A 333 0.47 -10.34 6.73
C ASP A 333 -0.61 -11.45 6.93
N ASN A 334 -1.31 -11.43 8.06
CA ASN A 334 -2.35 -12.41 8.37
C ASN A 334 -3.68 -12.22 7.61
N PHE A 335 -3.96 -11.04 7.08
CA PHE A 335 -5.14 -10.80 6.27
C PHE A 335 -5.00 -11.47 4.89
N PHE A 336 -3.80 -11.45 4.33
CA PHE A 336 -3.51 -12.00 3.00
C PHE A 336 -3.11 -13.48 3.01
N THR A 337 -2.59 -14.01 4.13
CA THR A 337 -2.07 -15.39 4.19
C THR A 337 -3.18 -16.46 4.33
N ASP A 338 -3.18 -17.43 3.42
CA ASP A 338 -4.14 -18.53 3.35
C ASP A 338 -3.45 -19.83 2.89
N ILE A 339 -3.87 -20.99 3.42
CA ILE A 339 -3.25 -22.29 3.12
C ILE A 339 -3.52 -22.70 1.66
N THR A 340 -4.76 -22.53 1.19
CA THR A 340 -5.14 -22.84 -0.19
C THR A 340 -4.42 -21.91 -1.16
N LEU A 341 -4.31 -20.63 -0.82
CA LEU A 341 -3.53 -19.66 -1.59
C LEU A 341 -2.06 -20.10 -1.74
N ALA A 342 -1.44 -20.61 -0.68
CA ALA A 342 -0.05 -21.08 -0.75
C ALA A 342 0.13 -22.25 -1.72
N GLU A 343 -0.84 -23.16 -1.81
CA GLU A 343 -0.85 -24.28 -2.77
C GLU A 343 -1.02 -23.78 -4.20
N GLU A 344 -1.94 -22.82 -4.41
CA GLU A 344 -2.17 -22.23 -5.72
C GLU A 344 -0.96 -21.44 -6.21
N LEU A 345 -0.30 -20.65 -5.34
CA LEU A 345 0.93 -19.94 -5.69
C LEU A 345 2.08 -20.89 -6.02
N LEU A 346 2.22 -21.99 -5.28
CA LEU A 346 3.19 -23.04 -5.61
C LEU A 346 2.96 -23.63 -7.01
N SER A 347 1.70 -23.82 -7.41
CA SER A 347 1.36 -24.27 -8.78
C SER A 347 1.80 -23.28 -9.86
N GLN A 348 1.98 -22.01 -9.49
CA GLN A 348 2.45 -20.92 -10.36
C GLN A 348 3.95 -20.62 -10.18
N ASN A 349 4.73 -21.54 -9.60
CA ASN A 349 6.16 -21.36 -9.31
C ASN A 349 6.44 -20.11 -8.45
N LEU A 350 5.59 -19.85 -7.45
CA LEU A 350 5.78 -18.81 -6.44
C LEU A 350 5.71 -19.42 -5.04
N THR A 351 6.50 -18.90 -4.11
CA THR A 351 6.37 -19.24 -2.69
C THR A 351 5.74 -18.11 -1.89
N ILE A 352 5.20 -18.45 -0.73
CA ILE A 352 4.64 -17.49 0.22
C ILE A 352 5.18 -17.77 1.61
N VAL A 353 5.43 -16.70 2.36
CA VAL A 353 5.74 -16.72 3.80
C VAL A 353 4.86 -15.69 4.47
N GLY A 354 4.10 -16.08 5.47
CA GLY A 354 3.25 -15.11 6.15
C GLY A 354 2.74 -15.58 7.49
N THR A 355 2.31 -14.62 8.30
CA THR A 355 1.61 -14.95 9.54
C THR A 355 0.22 -15.45 9.21
N ILE A 356 -0.31 -16.42 9.96
CA ILE A 356 -1.64 -16.97 9.71
C ILE A 356 -2.57 -16.72 10.89
N ARG A 357 -3.83 -16.38 10.61
CA ARG A 357 -4.85 -16.15 11.64
C ARG A 357 -5.13 -17.43 12.41
N LYS A 358 -4.97 -17.39 13.72
CA LYS A 358 -5.19 -18.53 14.63
C LYS A 358 -6.64 -19.01 14.70
N THR A 359 -7.59 -18.15 14.29
CA THR A 359 -9.03 -18.45 14.28
C THR A 359 -9.47 -19.29 13.08
N ARG A 360 -8.55 -19.57 12.15
CA ARG A 360 -8.78 -20.40 10.97
C ARG A 360 -9.14 -21.83 11.35
N LYS A 361 -10.15 -22.38 10.68
CA LYS A 361 -10.70 -23.72 10.94
C LYS A 361 -9.85 -24.83 10.32
N ASP A 362 -9.08 -24.50 9.29
CA ASP A 362 -8.18 -25.38 8.55
C ASP A 362 -6.78 -25.53 9.19
N LEU A 363 -6.58 -24.97 10.39
CA LEU A 363 -5.35 -25.14 11.17
C LEU A 363 -5.44 -26.36 12.12
N PRO A 364 -4.40 -27.20 12.19
CA PRO A 364 -4.25 -28.19 13.24
C PRO A 364 -4.27 -27.56 14.63
N LYS A 365 -5.22 -27.98 15.48
CA LYS A 365 -5.40 -27.43 16.84
C LYS A 365 -4.18 -27.63 17.74
N SER A 366 -3.36 -28.64 17.45
CA SER A 366 -2.10 -28.89 18.16
C SER A 366 -1.16 -27.67 18.15
N LEU A 367 -1.12 -26.91 17.04
CA LEU A 367 -0.31 -25.68 16.94
C LEU A 367 -0.79 -24.54 17.85
N LEU A 368 -2.04 -24.60 18.30
CA LEU A 368 -2.67 -23.55 19.11
C LEU A 368 -2.56 -23.83 20.62
N ASP A 369 -2.30 -25.07 21.02
CA ASP A 369 -2.13 -25.42 22.42
C ASP A 369 -0.70 -25.12 22.88
N ILE A 370 -0.57 -24.07 23.70
CA ILE A 370 0.73 -23.59 24.20
C ILE A 370 0.87 -23.72 25.72
N ARG A 371 -0.13 -24.31 26.40
CA ARG A 371 -0.22 -24.27 27.88
C ARG A 371 1.00 -24.88 28.56
N GLU A 372 1.53 -25.95 27.97
CA GLU A 372 2.69 -26.70 28.48
C GLU A 372 3.97 -26.41 27.69
N ARG A 373 3.92 -25.47 26.72
CA ARG A 373 5.06 -25.17 25.85
C ARG A 373 5.98 -24.13 26.47
N ALA A 374 7.27 -24.42 26.51
CA ALA A 374 8.29 -23.49 27.00
C ALA A 374 8.35 -22.21 26.13
N THR A 375 8.78 -21.10 26.74
CA THR A 375 9.08 -19.87 25.99
C THR A 375 10.20 -20.16 24.98
N TYR A 376 10.08 -19.59 23.78
CA TYR A 376 10.98 -19.82 22.64
C TYR A 376 10.94 -21.23 22.04
N SER A 377 10.04 -22.10 22.50
CA SER A 377 9.80 -23.37 21.81
C SER A 377 9.08 -23.15 20.48
N SER A 378 9.38 -23.98 19.50
CA SER A 378 8.70 -24.08 18.20
C SER A 378 8.05 -25.46 18.03
N GLN A 379 6.97 -25.50 17.25
CA GLN A 379 6.33 -26.74 16.81
C GLN A 379 6.08 -26.60 15.32
N PHE A 380 6.60 -27.54 14.55
CA PHE A 380 6.44 -27.57 13.11
C PHE A 380 5.46 -28.65 12.69
N LEU A 381 4.72 -28.36 11.63
CA LEU A 381 3.89 -29.32 10.93
C LEU A 381 4.11 -29.18 9.43
N PHE A 382 4.17 -30.29 8.73
CA PHE A 382 4.50 -30.34 7.32
C PHE A 382 3.42 -31.07 6.53
N THR A 383 3.01 -30.51 5.39
CA THR A 383 2.42 -31.32 4.33
C THR A 383 3.54 -31.79 3.39
N ARG A 384 3.19 -32.27 2.19
CA ARG A 384 4.17 -32.53 1.14
C ARG A 384 4.97 -31.28 0.75
N ASN A 385 4.32 -30.12 0.73
CA ASN A 385 4.89 -28.90 0.14
C ASN A 385 4.83 -27.66 1.05
N LEU A 386 4.07 -27.71 2.15
CA LEU A 386 3.87 -26.59 3.05
C LEU A 386 4.43 -26.90 4.43
N THR A 387 4.79 -25.85 5.14
CA THR A 387 5.28 -25.88 6.51
C THR A 387 4.51 -24.87 7.33
N LEU A 388 3.94 -25.31 8.45
CA LEU A 388 3.43 -24.46 9.51
C LEU A 388 4.40 -24.48 10.67
N VAL A 389 4.63 -23.32 11.27
CA VAL A 389 5.40 -23.22 12.51
C VAL A 389 4.64 -22.40 13.54
N SER A 390 4.47 -22.96 14.74
CA SER A 390 3.95 -22.27 15.92
C SER A 390 5.11 -21.99 16.87
N TYR A 391 5.41 -20.72 17.13
CA TYR A 391 6.54 -20.29 17.95
C TYR A 391 6.07 -19.45 19.15
N VAL A 392 6.48 -19.86 20.35
CA VAL A 392 6.12 -19.18 21.60
C VAL A 392 7.08 -18.01 21.83
N THR A 393 6.61 -16.79 21.64
CA THR A 393 7.46 -15.58 21.75
C THR A 393 7.67 -15.14 23.19
N LYS A 394 6.66 -15.33 24.06
CA LYS A 394 6.66 -15.03 25.50
C LYS A 394 5.65 -15.95 26.18
N ARG A 395 5.62 -15.99 27.51
CA ARG A 395 4.57 -16.70 28.27
C ARG A 395 3.18 -16.31 27.75
N ASN A 396 2.39 -17.31 27.36
CA ASN A 396 1.04 -17.18 26.80
C ASN A 396 0.94 -16.35 25.50
N LYS A 397 2.06 -16.05 24.81
CA LYS A 397 2.07 -15.35 23.52
C LYS A 397 2.86 -16.16 22.50
N PHE A 398 2.25 -16.34 21.33
CA PHE A 398 2.82 -17.13 20.25
C PHE A 398 2.42 -16.56 18.90
N VAL A 399 3.16 -16.93 17.86
CA VAL A 399 2.84 -16.62 16.46
C VAL A 399 2.75 -17.93 15.69
N VAL A 400 1.92 -17.94 14.65
CA VAL A 400 1.85 -19.06 13.71
C VAL A 400 2.17 -18.50 12.33
N LEU A 401 3.13 -19.12 11.64
CA LEU A 401 3.49 -18.77 10.27
C LEU A 401 3.24 -19.95 9.36
N LEU A 402 2.84 -19.64 8.13
CA LEU A 402 2.77 -20.55 6.99
C LEU A 402 3.94 -20.23 6.06
N SER A 403 4.59 -21.27 5.56
CA SER A 403 5.58 -21.15 4.51
C SER A 403 5.43 -22.25 3.48
N SER A 404 5.53 -21.87 2.20
CA SER A 404 5.78 -22.81 1.10
C SER A 404 7.24 -22.77 0.61
N MET A 405 8.05 -21.87 1.17
CA MET A 405 9.48 -21.68 0.87
C MET A 405 10.36 -22.59 1.73
N HIS A 406 10.13 -22.60 3.05
CA HIS A 406 10.95 -23.35 3.99
C HIS A 406 10.34 -24.72 4.26
N HIS A 407 11.15 -25.77 4.33
CA HIS A 407 10.66 -27.13 4.56
C HIS A 407 11.51 -27.98 5.51
N GLU A 408 12.37 -27.32 6.28
CA GLU A 408 13.29 -27.96 7.20
C GLU A 408 13.03 -27.51 8.64
N HIS A 409 13.48 -28.32 9.59
CA HIS A 409 13.45 -28.00 11.03
C HIS A 409 14.65 -27.14 11.39
N ASP A 410 14.77 -25.99 10.75
CA ASP A 410 15.89 -25.07 10.93
C ASP A 410 15.54 -24.01 11.99
N ILE A 411 16.31 -24.05 13.09
CA ILE A 411 16.12 -23.26 14.29
C ILE A 411 17.47 -22.67 14.69
N ALA A 412 17.51 -21.36 14.89
CA ALA A 412 18.72 -20.65 15.32
C ALA A 412 19.17 -21.04 16.74
N GLY A 413 20.37 -20.62 17.12
CA GLY A 413 20.92 -20.80 18.46
C GLY A 413 20.16 -20.07 19.57
N GLU A 414 20.59 -20.29 20.81
CA GLU A 414 20.01 -19.69 22.01
C GLU A 414 20.12 -18.16 22.03
N ASP A 415 21.21 -17.62 21.47
CA ASP A 415 21.48 -16.19 21.29
C ASP A 415 20.38 -15.47 20.50
N LEU A 416 19.84 -16.16 19.48
CA LEU A 416 18.72 -15.70 18.67
C LEU A 416 17.36 -16.17 19.21
N LYS A 417 17.33 -16.69 20.45
CA LYS A 417 16.14 -17.17 21.16
C LYS A 417 15.48 -18.33 20.42
N PHE A 418 16.25 -19.26 19.86
CA PHE A 418 15.72 -20.44 19.17
C PHE A 418 14.68 -20.10 18.10
N LYS A 419 14.87 -18.99 17.37
CA LYS A 419 13.94 -18.58 16.33
C LYS A 419 14.05 -19.52 15.12
N PRO A 420 12.93 -20.08 14.65
CA PRO A 420 12.87 -20.73 13.34
C PRO A 420 13.33 -19.80 12.22
N SER A 421 14.06 -20.32 11.22
CA SER A 421 14.49 -19.51 10.07
C SER A 421 13.32 -18.88 9.31
N ILE A 422 12.16 -19.56 9.27
CA ILE A 422 10.90 -19.02 8.74
C ILE A 422 10.55 -17.65 9.36
N ILE A 423 10.74 -17.51 10.68
CA ILE A 423 10.44 -16.27 11.40
C ILE A 423 11.49 -15.21 11.11
N THR A 424 12.76 -15.60 10.98
CA THR A 424 13.85 -14.70 10.62
C THR A 424 13.60 -14.11 9.23
N SER A 425 13.39 -14.94 8.20
CA SER A 425 13.11 -14.49 6.83
C SER A 425 11.81 -13.69 6.72
N TYR A 426 10.78 -14.03 7.50
CA TYR A 426 9.57 -13.22 7.58
C TYR A 426 9.87 -11.81 8.11
N ASN A 427 10.66 -11.69 9.18
CA ASN A 427 10.97 -10.38 9.78
C ASN A 427 11.81 -9.48 8.86
N GLU A 428 12.69 -10.08 8.05
CA GLU A 428 13.53 -9.37 7.08
C GLU A 428 12.73 -8.79 5.91
N THR A 429 11.62 -9.43 5.54
CA THR A 429 10.88 -9.10 4.31
C THR A 429 9.53 -8.41 4.57
N LYS A 430 8.90 -8.63 5.74
CA LYS A 430 7.55 -8.12 6.03
C LYS A 430 7.40 -6.60 6.00
N SER A 431 8.49 -5.83 6.14
CA SER A 431 8.41 -4.36 6.26
C SER A 431 8.28 -3.64 4.91
N GLY A 432 8.34 -4.35 3.78
CA GLY A 432 8.36 -3.78 2.43
C GLY A 432 7.45 -2.56 2.18
N VAL A 433 6.16 -2.69 2.48
CA VAL A 433 5.15 -1.67 2.17
C VAL A 433 5.12 -0.54 3.20
N ASP A 434 5.13 -0.90 4.49
CA ASP A 434 5.27 -0.02 5.66
C ASP A 434 6.37 1.05 5.44
N CYS A 435 7.46 0.56 4.89
CA CYS A 435 8.60 1.35 4.52
C CYS A 435 8.32 2.42 3.46
N LEU A 436 7.80 2.00 2.32
CA LEU A 436 7.39 2.94 1.28
C LEU A 436 6.43 4.01 1.83
N ASP A 437 5.49 3.63 2.70
CA ASP A 437 4.55 4.57 3.31
C ASP A 437 5.24 5.65 4.14
N LYS A 438 6.30 5.31 4.89
CA LYS A 438 7.10 6.30 5.63
C LYS A 438 7.72 7.34 4.69
N ILE A 439 8.36 6.91 3.60
CA ILE A 439 8.97 7.84 2.63
C ILE A 439 7.91 8.76 2.02
N VAL A 440 6.78 8.19 1.61
CA VAL A 440 5.66 8.94 1.01
C VAL A 440 5.08 9.96 1.99
N ARG A 441 5.06 9.66 3.29
CA ARG A 441 4.61 10.58 4.34
C ARG A 441 5.57 11.75 4.55
N GLU A 442 6.87 11.52 4.48
CA GLU A 442 7.89 12.51 4.82
C GLU A 442 7.93 13.70 3.84
N TYR A 443 7.81 13.42 2.54
CA TYR A 443 7.87 14.42 1.46
C TYR A 443 6.57 14.51 0.67
N SER A 444 5.45 14.36 1.38
CA SER A 444 4.11 14.30 0.79
C SER A 444 3.68 15.60 0.11
N SER A 445 3.27 15.53 -1.16
CA SER A 445 2.61 16.62 -1.89
C SER A 445 1.10 16.72 -1.61
N LYS A 446 0.58 15.94 -0.66
CA LYS A 446 -0.86 15.83 -0.39
C LYS A 446 -1.43 17.11 0.19
N ARG A 447 -2.13 17.88 -0.64
CA ARG A 447 -2.89 19.07 -0.21
C ARG A 447 -4.28 18.70 0.30
N ILE A 448 -4.88 19.58 1.11
CA ILE A 448 -6.28 19.45 1.54
C ILE A 448 -7.18 19.54 0.29
N SER A 449 -8.16 18.64 0.20
CA SER A 449 -9.12 18.61 -0.90
C SER A 449 -10.43 18.01 -0.40
N ARG A 450 -11.56 18.43 -0.99
CA ARG A 450 -12.87 17.80 -0.82
C ARG A 450 -13.14 16.70 -1.87
N ARG A 451 -12.28 16.61 -2.90
CA ARG A 451 -12.36 15.62 -4.00
C ARG A 451 -11.40 14.47 -3.70
N TRP A 452 -11.92 13.29 -3.41
CA TRP A 452 -11.09 12.11 -3.14
C TRP A 452 -10.16 11.69 -4.29
N PRO A 453 -10.48 11.87 -5.60
CA PRO A 453 -9.55 11.50 -6.67
C PRO A 453 -8.23 12.26 -6.57
N LEU A 454 -8.26 13.52 -6.13
CA LEU A 454 -7.06 14.30 -5.92
C LEU A 454 -6.16 13.72 -4.81
N ARG A 455 -6.73 13.06 -3.80
CA ARG A 455 -5.92 12.45 -2.74
C ARG A 455 -5.14 11.25 -3.23
N LEU A 456 -5.73 10.47 -4.14
CA LEU A 456 -5.01 9.39 -4.82
C LEU A 456 -3.99 9.95 -5.79
N PHE A 457 -4.32 11.01 -6.53
CA PHE A 457 -3.38 11.66 -7.45
C PHE A 457 -2.12 12.21 -6.75
N TYR A 458 -2.27 12.79 -5.55
CA TYR A 458 -1.13 13.28 -4.78
C TYR A 458 -0.30 12.19 -4.09
N ASN A 459 -0.87 10.99 -3.95
CA ASN A 459 -0.21 9.87 -3.29
C ASN A 459 0.66 9.13 -4.30
#